data_AF-A0A844H2T9-F1
#
_entry.id   AF-A0A844H2T9-F1
#
_cell.length_a   1.000
_cell.length_b   1.000
_cell.length_c   1.000
_cell.angle_alpha   90.00
_cell.angle_beta   90.00
_cell.angle_gamma   90.00
#
_symmetry.space_group_name_H-M   'P 1'
#
loop_
_entity.id
_entity.type
_entity.pdbx_description
1 polymer ?
#
loop_
_entity_poly.entity_id
_entity_poly.type
_entity_poly.pdbx_seq_one_letter_code
_entity_poly.pdbx_strand_id
1 'polypeptide(L)'
;MALNLDFCFADETALIVAGWSSDLWLDLELYLDEARLRPRLVTRHARRDLRTAEKFGVLAVFDLDGLDIAGSATVHIKSGHEFLEIHPERLVTDQLRLVEIGVDELFFAWLRLLAAGELADPQGDLAQAAVARLRFAPLLPRESDDFGLGIDRCMIDGAGQGLASGWFLPAIAQTEPLLALAMDDQQICRVELFAGALPRADLAPYGTRYRFTGDDGYCGGFLLRQPLRGPVRMLFIVPGQENAAGVLAPAATLPADDFAAELCQVRLDLPVPALQRRLRSAMLDPLPGWQPPASLPSARPGGSVLLVLDHDLADHDLRDVLRRIGQRLQRPIELFLLREALSRPLVEAIEGATRELPHGLRLRGAAPGLDLPGAGAETLLFGRSSTLFQLPALAGVFQPLGPQPFHLCALDAIGAIGGAPGDLAARFQRDLLPFALLGPTASLLALLAQAPRPYLTEEARLRHVAERLLQAGLTEAEALPGTLHFTGRSGPCARLLPGGMDLHLYDAESRKLMEALAA
;
A
#
# COMPACT_ATOMS: atom_id res chain seq x y z
N MET A 1 0.66 -44.27 -13.76
CA MET A 1 0.06 -44.62 -12.46
C MET A 1 -0.83 -43.46 -12.06
N ALA A 2 -1.88 -43.71 -11.26
CA ALA A 2 -2.70 -42.63 -10.70
C ALA A 2 -1.87 -41.73 -9.76
N LEU A 3 -2.38 -40.54 -9.45
CA LEU A 3 -1.76 -39.59 -8.54
C LEU A 3 -1.65 -40.19 -7.14
N ASN A 4 -0.43 -40.25 -6.60
CA ASN A 4 -0.22 -40.48 -5.18
C ASN A 4 -0.32 -39.15 -4.44
N LEU A 5 -1.37 -38.98 -3.64
CA LEU A 5 -1.66 -37.74 -2.95
C LEU A 5 -0.87 -37.62 -1.64
N ASP A 6 -0.06 -36.56 -1.52
CA ASP A 6 0.67 -36.24 -0.30
C ASP A 6 -0.07 -35.19 0.54
N PHE A 7 -0.56 -34.12 -0.08
CA PHE A 7 -1.24 -33.00 0.59
C PHE A 7 -2.44 -32.52 -0.21
N CYS A 8 -3.51 -32.12 0.48
CA CYS A 8 -4.67 -31.49 -0.14
C CYS A 8 -5.23 -30.40 0.79
N PHE A 9 -5.22 -29.14 0.35
CA PHE A 9 -5.66 -28.01 1.16
C PHE A 9 -6.50 -27.01 0.37
N ALA A 10 -7.38 -26.30 1.07
CA ALA A 10 -8.16 -25.21 0.53
C ALA A 10 -7.46 -23.87 0.82
N ASP A 11 -7.49 -22.99 -0.18
CA ASP A 11 -7.17 -21.57 -0.10
C ASP A 11 -8.47 -20.77 -0.39
N GLU A 12 -8.50 -19.47 -0.10
CA GLU A 12 -9.75 -18.66 -0.13
C GLU A 12 -10.58 -18.85 -1.41
N THR A 13 -9.93 -19.05 -2.57
CA THR A 13 -10.60 -19.21 -3.87
C THR A 13 -10.20 -20.49 -4.61
N ALA A 14 -9.34 -21.34 -4.03
CA ALA A 14 -8.75 -22.46 -4.75
C ALA A 14 -8.61 -23.71 -3.89
N LEU A 15 -8.61 -24.88 -4.52
CA LEU A 15 -8.20 -26.13 -3.88
C LEU A 15 -6.89 -26.61 -4.51
N ILE A 16 -5.94 -26.98 -3.66
CA ILE A 16 -4.59 -27.35 -4.05
C ILE A 16 -4.39 -28.82 -3.73
N VAL A 17 -3.92 -29.54 -4.74
CA VAL A 17 -3.60 -30.97 -4.67
C VAL A 17 -2.12 -31.14 -4.93
N ALA A 18 -1.39 -31.70 -3.97
CA ALA A 18 0.03 -31.97 -4.07
C ALA A 18 0.31 -33.46 -3.96
N GLY A 19 1.19 -33.96 -4.82
CA GLY A 19 1.54 -35.37 -4.82
C GLY A 19 2.60 -35.70 -5.85
N TRP A 20 2.58 -36.94 -6.34
CA TRP A 20 3.44 -37.34 -7.44
C TRP A 20 2.77 -38.37 -8.36
N SER A 21 3.15 -38.31 -9.64
CA SER A 21 2.78 -39.30 -10.65
C SER A 21 3.84 -39.44 -11.73
N SER A 22 4.09 -40.69 -12.12
CA SER A 22 4.90 -41.04 -13.28
C SER A 22 4.18 -40.89 -14.61
N ASP A 23 2.86 -40.74 -14.61
CA ASP A 23 2.09 -40.47 -15.82
C ASP A 23 2.23 -38.98 -16.17
N LEU A 24 2.69 -38.67 -17.39
CA LEU A 24 2.82 -37.29 -17.87
C LEU A 24 1.46 -36.65 -18.22
N TRP A 25 0.47 -37.47 -18.59
CA TRP A 25 -0.85 -37.04 -19.04
C TRP A 25 -1.89 -37.28 -17.96
N LEU A 26 -1.69 -36.63 -16.82
CA LEU A 26 -2.52 -36.82 -15.63
C LEU A 26 -3.92 -36.21 -15.85
N ASP A 27 -4.91 -37.07 -16.09
CA ASP A 27 -6.32 -36.67 -16.17
C ASP A 27 -6.89 -36.50 -14.75
N LEU A 28 -6.75 -35.28 -14.23
CA LEU A 28 -7.21 -34.89 -12.90
C LEU A 28 -8.56 -34.17 -12.97
N GLU A 29 -9.49 -34.59 -12.12
CA GLU A 29 -10.79 -33.95 -11.96
C GLU A 29 -11.15 -33.89 -10.48
N LEU A 30 -11.57 -32.72 -10.02
CA LEU A 30 -12.10 -32.53 -8.68
C LEU A 30 -13.62 -32.65 -8.74
N TYR A 31 -14.18 -33.47 -7.86
CA TYR A 31 -15.61 -33.58 -7.64
C TYR A 31 -15.92 -32.98 -6.27
N LEU A 32 -16.73 -31.93 -6.26
CA LEU A 32 -17.26 -31.31 -5.06
C LEU A 32 -18.78 -31.45 -5.12
N ASP A 33 -19.31 -32.44 -4.41
CA ASP A 33 -20.70 -32.88 -4.53
C ASP A 33 -21.09 -33.19 -5.99
N GLU A 34 -21.94 -32.37 -6.62
CA GLU A 34 -22.34 -32.53 -8.03
C GLU A 34 -21.46 -31.74 -9.01
N ALA A 35 -20.61 -30.84 -8.52
CA ALA A 35 -19.74 -30.02 -9.35
C ALA A 35 -18.49 -30.81 -9.77
N ARG A 36 -18.09 -30.66 -11.04
CA ARG A 36 -16.87 -31.25 -11.61
C ARG A 36 -15.97 -30.14 -12.10
N LEU A 37 -14.80 -30.02 -11.50
CA LEU A 37 -13.80 -29.01 -11.82
C LEU A 37 -12.57 -29.67 -12.43
N ARG A 38 -12.00 -29.01 -13.43
CA ARG A 38 -10.69 -29.35 -13.99
C ARG A 38 -9.63 -28.45 -13.36
N PRO A 39 -8.39 -28.91 -13.23
CA PRO A 39 -7.33 -28.04 -12.73
C PRO A 39 -7.15 -26.88 -13.71
N ARG A 40 -7.13 -25.66 -13.17
CA ARG A 40 -6.76 -24.46 -13.92
C ARG A 40 -5.27 -24.47 -14.24
N LEU A 41 -4.47 -25.00 -13.32
CA LEU A 41 -3.02 -25.08 -13.43
C LEU A 41 -2.53 -26.44 -12.91
N VAL A 42 -1.59 -27.04 -13.64
CA VAL A 42 -0.84 -28.22 -13.18
C VAL A 42 0.64 -27.93 -13.38
N THR A 43 1.40 -27.89 -12.29
CA THR A 43 2.85 -27.73 -12.32
C THR A 43 3.53 -29.05 -11.99
N ARG A 44 4.68 -29.29 -12.59
CA ARG A 44 5.51 -30.47 -12.33
C ARG A 44 6.89 -30.05 -11.87
N HIS A 45 7.41 -30.78 -10.88
CA HIS A 45 8.72 -30.52 -10.31
C HIS A 45 9.49 -31.83 -10.08
N ALA A 46 10.81 -31.74 -10.09
CA ALA A 46 11.66 -32.86 -9.70
C ALA A 46 11.44 -33.22 -8.22
N ARG A 47 11.56 -34.51 -7.89
CA ARG A 47 11.45 -35.00 -6.51
C ARG A 47 12.62 -35.88 -6.16
N ARG A 48 13.49 -35.37 -5.30
CA ARG A 48 14.75 -36.03 -4.95
C ARG A 48 14.53 -37.32 -4.16
N ASP A 49 13.49 -37.36 -3.34
CA ASP A 49 13.12 -38.53 -2.55
C ASP A 49 12.70 -39.73 -3.43
N LEU A 50 12.18 -39.46 -4.63
CA LEU A 50 11.87 -40.49 -5.64
C LEU A 50 13.11 -40.98 -6.42
N ARG A 51 14.29 -40.41 -6.16
CA ARG A 51 15.58 -40.79 -6.77
C ARG A 51 15.56 -40.80 -8.29
N THR A 52 14.85 -39.85 -8.89
CA THR A 52 14.72 -39.67 -10.34
C THR A 52 15.01 -38.23 -10.72
N ALA A 53 15.53 -38.03 -11.94
CA ALA A 53 15.66 -36.70 -12.54
C ALA A 53 14.35 -36.25 -13.22
N GLU A 54 13.39 -37.15 -13.39
CA GLU A 54 12.09 -36.86 -14.00
C GLU A 54 11.21 -36.00 -13.08
N LYS A 55 10.42 -35.10 -13.68
CA LYS A 55 9.49 -34.21 -12.98
C LYS A 55 8.18 -34.93 -12.62
N PHE A 56 8.27 -35.83 -11.64
CA PHE A 56 7.12 -36.60 -11.17
C PHE A 56 6.32 -35.91 -10.07
N GLY A 57 6.88 -34.93 -9.36
CA GLY A 57 6.12 -34.13 -8.39
C GLY A 57 5.04 -33.32 -9.11
N VAL A 58 3.85 -33.22 -8.52
CA VAL A 58 2.69 -32.54 -9.10
C VAL A 58 2.09 -31.60 -8.07
N LEU A 59 1.79 -30.38 -8.49
CA LEU A 59 0.90 -29.44 -7.81
C LEU A 59 -0.19 -29.02 -8.79
N ALA A 60 -1.44 -29.32 -8.46
CA ALA A 60 -2.61 -28.93 -9.25
C ALA A 60 -3.47 -27.93 -8.46
N VAL A 61 -3.87 -26.86 -9.14
CA VAL A 61 -4.72 -25.80 -8.60
C VAL A 61 -6.08 -25.87 -9.29
N PHE A 62 -7.13 -26.01 -8.49
CA PHE A 62 -8.52 -26.00 -8.93
C PHE A 62 -9.15 -24.69 -8.49
N ASP A 63 -9.74 -23.97 -9.44
CA ASP A 63 -10.55 -22.79 -9.12
C ASP A 63 -11.88 -23.26 -8.53
N LEU A 64 -12.29 -22.64 -7.43
CA LEU A 64 -13.53 -23.00 -6.77
C LEU A 64 -14.73 -22.21 -7.32
N ASP A 65 -14.52 -21.14 -8.09
CA ASP A 65 -15.61 -20.34 -8.69
C ASP A 65 -16.74 -19.94 -7.70
N GLY A 66 -16.39 -19.72 -6.42
CA GLY A 66 -17.34 -19.38 -5.35
C GLY A 66 -18.09 -20.57 -4.74
N LEU A 67 -17.68 -21.81 -5.03
CA LEU A 67 -18.16 -23.02 -4.36
C LEU A 67 -17.65 -23.04 -2.91
N ASP A 68 -18.58 -23.18 -1.97
CA ASP A 68 -18.26 -23.31 -0.55
C ASP A 68 -17.89 -24.77 -0.22
N ILE A 69 -16.71 -24.96 0.37
CA ILE A 69 -16.23 -26.28 0.83
C ILE A 69 -16.66 -26.55 2.29
N ALA A 70 -17.50 -25.69 2.89
CA ALA A 70 -17.88 -25.81 4.29
C ALA A 70 -18.42 -27.20 4.69
N GLY A 71 -17.73 -27.82 5.65
CA GLY A 71 -18.20 -28.79 6.66
C GLY A 71 -18.75 -30.15 6.21
N SER A 72 -19.42 -30.27 5.08
CA SER A 72 -20.15 -31.48 4.66
C SER A 72 -20.01 -31.85 3.18
N ALA A 73 -19.30 -31.05 2.38
CA ALA A 73 -19.09 -31.35 0.97
C ALA A 73 -18.22 -32.60 0.80
N THR A 74 -18.65 -33.52 -0.05
CA THR A 74 -17.87 -34.70 -0.39
C THR A 74 -16.87 -34.36 -1.48
N VAL A 75 -15.60 -34.21 -1.09
CA VAL A 75 -14.52 -33.84 -2.00
C VAL A 75 -13.85 -35.12 -2.50
N HIS A 76 -13.89 -35.37 -3.81
CA HIS A 76 -13.19 -36.49 -4.41
C HIS A 76 -12.23 -36.00 -5.50
N ILE A 77 -11.05 -36.58 -5.54
CA ILE A 77 -10.10 -36.38 -6.63
C ILE A 77 -10.13 -37.63 -7.48
N LYS A 78 -10.49 -37.45 -8.75
CA LYS A 78 -10.36 -38.48 -9.76
C LYS A 78 -9.02 -38.32 -10.46
N SER A 79 -8.27 -39.42 -10.56
CA SER A 79 -7.03 -39.51 -11.33
C SER A 79 -7.12 -40.71 -12.26
N GLY A 80 -7.45 -40.49 -13.54
CA GLY A 80 -7.74 -41.57 -14.48
C GLY A 80 -9.03 -42.33 -14.11
N HIS A 81 -8.91 -43.58 -13.65
CA HIS A 81 -10.05 -44.42 -13.25
C HIS A 81 -10.24 -44.52 -11.72
N GLU A 82 -9.32 -43.95 -10.94
CA GLU A 82 -9.35 -44.02 -9.48
C GLU A 82 -10.00 -42.76 -8.89
N PHE A 83 -10.79 -42.94 -7.83
CA PHE A 83 -11.38 -41.88 -7.03
C PHE A 83 -10.80 -41.93 -5.62
N LEU A 84 -10.28 -40.81 -5.15
CA LEU A 84 -9.75 -40.64 -3.80
C LEU A 84 -10.63 -39.64 -3.05
N GLU A 85 -11.25 -40.09 -1.96
CA GLU A 85 -11.99 -39.22 -1.05
C GLU A 85 -11.03 -38.37 -0.21
N ILE A 86 -11.31 -37.07 -0.11
CA ILE A 86 -10.54 -36.11 0.68
C ILE A 86 -11.30 -35.79 1.96
N HIS A 87 -10.74 -36.21 3.08
CA HIS A 87 -11.31 -35.88 4.39
C HIS A 87 -11.17 -34.38 4.70
N PRO A 88 -12.21 -33.72 5.26
CA PRO A 88 -12.21 -32.29 5.55
C PRO A 88 -11.04 -31.80 6.41
N GLU A 89 -10.52 -32.64 7.32
CA GLU A 89 -9.38 -32.30 8.18
C GLU A 89 -8.10 -31.99 7.38
N ARG A 90 -7.91 -32.68 6.24
CA ARG A 90 -6.77 -32.44 5.35
C ARG A 90 -6.82 -31.04 4.77
N LEU A 91 -8.01 -30.58 4.41
CA LEU A 91 -8.22 -29.27 3.76
C LEU A 91 -7.70 -28.10 4.59
N VAL A 92 -7.68 -28.27 5.92
CA VAL A 92 -7.22 -27.25 6.89
C VAL A 92 -5.77 -27.49 7.30
N THR A 93 -5.38 -28.74 7.54
CA THR A 93 -4.09 -29.05 8.20
C THR A 93 -2.94 -29.31 7.22
N ASP A 94 -3.23 -29.74 6.00
CA ASP A 94 -2.19 -30.19 5.07
C ASP A 94 -1.34 -29.03 4.53
N GLN A 95 -1.87 -27.80 4.49
CA GLN A 95 -1.10 -26.63 4.05
C GLN A 95 0.07 -26.35 5.00
N LEU A 96 -0.20 -26.29 6.31
CA LEU A 96 0.83 -26.10 7.33
C LEU A 96 1.81 -27.28 7.34
N ARG A 97 1.31 -28.52 7.23
CA ARG A 97 2.17 -29.71 7.16
C ARG A 97 3.07 -29.70 5.92
N LEU A 98 2.58 -29.29 4.76
CA LEU A 98 3.41 -29.14 3.56
C LEU A 98 4.57 -28.19 3.85
N VAL A 99 4.28 -27.05 4.48
CA VAL A 99 5.30 -26.06 4.85
C VAL A 99 6.26 -26.60 5.91
N GLU A 100 5.81 -27.36 6.91
CA GLU A 100 6.70 -27.84 7.99
C GLU A 100 7.53 -29.07 7.61
N ILE A 101 6.91 -30.06 6.94
CA ILE A 101 7.49 -31.39 6.75
C ILE A 101 7.50 -31.87 5.29
N GLY A 102 6.88 -31.14 4.36
CA GLY A 102 6.93 -31.49 2.93
C GLY A 102 8.37 -31.48 2.41
N VAL A 103 8.65 -32.21 1.32
CA VAL A 103 9.98 -32.14 0.67
C VAL A 103 10.27 -30.75 0.13
N ASP A 104 11.54 -30.37 0.04
CA ASP A 104 11.96 -29.00 -0.32
C ASP A 104 11.46 -28.58 -1.71
N GLU A 105 11.55 -29.46 -2.71
CA GLU A 105 11.12 -29.15 -4.07
C GLU A 105 9.61 -28.85 -4.12
N LEU A 106 8.81 -29.54 -3.31
CA LEU A 106 7.37 -29.27 -3.19
C LEU A 106 7.10 -27.94 -2.48
N PHE A 107 7.83 -27.65 -1.40
CA PHE A 107 7.76 -26.36 -0.72
C PHE A 107 8.14 -25.20 -1.64
N PHE A 108 9.19 -25.34 -2.45
CA PHE A 108 9.59 -24.31 -3.42
C PHE A 108 8.59 -24.17 -4.57
N ALA A 109 7.95 -25.26 -4.99
CA ALA A 109 6.87 -25.19 -5.96
C ALA A 109 5.64 -24.47 -5.38
N TRP A 110 5.34 -24.64 -4.09
CA TRP A 110 4.32 -23.84 -3.39
C TRP A 110 4.69 -22.35 -3.33
N LEU A 111 5.95 -22.01 -3.04
CA LEU A 111 6.42 -20.61 -3.08
C LEU A 111 6.29 -19.99 -4.49
N ARG A 112 6.51 -20.78 -5.55
CA ARG A 112 6.29 -20.31 -6.94
C ARG A 112 4.83 -19.96 -7.19
N LEU A 113 3.89 -20.78 -6.71
CA LEU A 113 2.46 -20.51 -6.85
C LEU A 113 2.06 -19.23 -6.09
N LEU A 114 2.59 -19.03 -4.88
CA LEU A 114 2.42 -17.77 -4.14
C LEU A 114 2.95 -16.57 -4.94
N ALA A 115 4.19 -16.65 -5.44
CA ALA A 115 4.82 -15.55 -6.15
C ALA A 115 4.15 -15.24 -7.51
N ALA A 116 3.60 -16.27 -8.16
CA ALA A 116 2.79 -16.13 -9.37
C ALA A 116 1.41 -15.50 -9.09
N GLY A 117 0.96 -15.51 -7.84
CA GLY A 117 -0.38 -15.05 -7.44
C GLY A 117 -1.47 -16.06 -7.73
N GLU A 118 -1.11 -17.34 -7.78
CA GLU A 118 -2.07 -18.46 -7.90
C GLU A 118 -2.67 -18.84 -6.56
N LEU A 119 -2.07 -18.37 -5.45
CA LEU A 119 -2.45 -18.59 -4.07
C LEU A 119 -2.47 -17.26 -3.30
N ALA A 120 -3.33 -17.15 -2.29
CA ALA A 120 -3.38 -16.01 -1.38
C ALA A 120 -2.13 -15.95 -0.48
N ASP A 121 -1.77 -14.75 -0.04
CA ASP A 121 -0.65 -14.54 0.88
C ASP A 121 -0.95 -15.22 2.23
N PRO A 122 -0.08 -16.13 2.71
CA PRO A 122 -0.33 -16.86 3.95
C PRO A 122 -0.36 -15.90 5.14
N GLN A 123 -1.17 -16.23 6.15
CA GLN A 123 -1.33 -15.43 7.36
C GLN A 123 -1.00 -16.26 8.61
N GLY A 124 -0.74 -15.58 9.72
CA GLY A 124 -0.56 -16.19 11.04
C GLY A 124 0.53 -17.25 11.09
N ASP A 125 0.22 -18.40 11.69
CA ASP A 125 1.18 -19.49 11.93
C ASP A 125 1.77 -20.05 10.63
N LEU A 126 1.01 -20.08 9.54
CA LEU A 126 1.48 -20.56 8.24
C LEU A 126 2.58 -19.66 7.67
N ALA A 127 2.39 -18.34 7.74
CA ALA A 127 3.39 -17.38 7.28
C ALA A 127 4.68 -17.49 8.11
N GLN A 128 4.55 -17.60 9.43
CA GLN A 128 5.69 -17.77 10.34
C GLN A 128 6.44 -19.08 10.06
N ALA A 129 5.74 -20.19 9.84
CA ALA A 129 6.34 -21.47 9.48
C ALA A 129 7.10 -21.38 8.14
N ALA A 130 6.52 -20.72 7.13
CA ALA A 130 7.16 -20.53 5.83
C ALA A 130 8.44 -19.69 5.93
N VAL A 131 8.39 -18.57 6.65
CA VAL A 131 9.56 -17.72 6.92
C VAL A 131 10.63 -18.49 7.70
N ALA A 132 10.23 -19.22 8.74
CA ALA A 132 11.16 -20.01 9.55
C ALA A 132 11.88 -21.07 8.72
N ARG A 133 11.16 -21.76 7.83
CA ARG A 133 11.75 -22.74 6.91
C ARG A 133 12.68 -22.09 5.89
N LEU A 134 12.31 -20.94 5.34
CA LEU A 134 13.13 -20.20 4.38
C LEU A 134 14.48 -19.74 4.94
N ARG A 135 14.60 -19.51 6.26
CA ARG A 135 15.89 -19.18 6.90
C ARG A 135 16.95 -20.27 6.73
N PHE A 136 16.54 -21.53 6.53
CA PHE A 136 17.44 -22.68 6.39
C PHE A 136 17.43 -23.28 4.98
N ALA A 137 16.63 -22.72 4.06
CA ALA A 137 16.52 -23.23 2.71
C ALA A 137 17.80 -22.96 1.90
N PRO A 138 18.19 -23.87 0.98
CA PRO A 138 19.25 -23.59 0.01
C PRO A 138 18.93 -22.36 -0.84
N LEU A 139 19.90 -21.44 -0.91
CA LEU A 139 19.83 -20.22 -1.71
C LEU A 139 20.76 -20.29 -2.90
N LEU A 140 20.40 -19.58 -3.96
CA LEU A 140 21.21 -19.40 -5.15
C LEU A 140 22.10 -18.16 -5.01
N PRO A 141 23.31 -18.18 -5.60
CA PRO A 141 24.06 -16.95 -5.82
C PRO A 141 23.34 -16.05 -6.83
N ARG A 142 23.71 -14.77 -6.86
CA ARG A 142 23.18 -13.80 -7.83
C ARG A 142 23.60 -14.09 -9.27
N GLU A 143 24.73 -14.76 -9.45
CA GLU A 143 25.24 -15.14 -10.77
C GLU A 143 25.69 -16.60 -10.75
N SER A 144 25.38 -17.31 -11.82
CA SER A 144 25.80 -18.68 -12.09
C SER A 144 26.00 -18.86 -13.60
N ASP A 145 26.32 -20.06 -14.06
CA ASP A 145 26.39 -20.32 -15.50
C ASP A 145 25.01 -20.33 -16.18
N ASP A 146 23.94 -20.48 -15.40
CA ASP A 146 22.57 -20.54 -15.90
C ASP A 146 21.88 -19.17 -15.96
N PHE A 147 22.32 -18.20 -15.17
CA PHE A 147 21.72 -16.86 -15.13
C PHE A 147 22.61 -15.80 -14.44
N GLY A 148 22.33 -14.54 -14.73
CA GLY A 148 22.72 -13.39 -13.92
C GLY A 148 21.51 -12.61 -13.42
N LEU A 149 21.53 -12.19 -12.16
CA LEU A 149 20.50 -11.37 -11.52
C LEU A 149 21.17 -10.19 -10.81
N GLY A 150 20.89 -8.98 -11.29
CA GLY A 150 21.29 -7.74 -10.63
C GLY A 150 20.12 -7.07 -9.93
N ILE A 151 20.42 -6.48 -8.77
CA ILE A 151 19.44 -5.80 -7.92
C ILE A 151 19.94 -4.38 -7.73
N ASP A 152 19.35 -3.45 -8.47
CA ASP A 152 19.72 -2.03 -8.42
C ASP A 152 19.03 -1.37 -7.23
N ARG A 153 17.76 -1.73 -6.99
CA ARG A 153 16.92 -1.21 -5.92
C ARG A 153 16.17 -2.34 -5.24
N CYS A 154 16.19 -2.35 -3.92
CA CYS A 154 15.33 -3.17 -3.08
C CYS A 154 15.09 -2.38 -1.80
N MET A 155 13.90 -1.83 -1.65
CA MET A 155 13.61 -0.84 -0.61
C MET A 155 12.18 -0.96 -0.08
N ILE A 156 11.98 -0.46 1.13
CA ILE A 156 10.67 -0.42 1.79
C ILE A 156 10.52 0.85 2.62
N ASP A 157 9.31 1.39 2.73
CA ASP A 157 8.98 2.48 3.66
C ASP A 157 8.42 1.97 5.01
N GLY A 158 8.16 2.89 5.93
CA GLY A 158 7.57 2.56 7.24
C GLY A 158 6.11 2.11 7.20
N ALA A 159 5.41 2.33 6.08
CA ALA A 159 4.03 1.89 5.87
C ALA A 159 3.94 0.48 5.27
N GLY A 160 5.08 -0.16 4.97
CA GLY A 160 5.15 -1.48 4.37
C GLY A 160 5.14 -1.49 2.84
N GLN A 161 5.18 -0.32 2.20
CA GLN A 161 5.23 -0.17 0.75
C GLN A 161 6.63 -0.51 0.25
N GLY A 162 6.73 -1.47 -0.66
CA GLY A 162 7.99 -2.02 -1.14
C GLY A 162 8.20 -1.82 -2.63
N LEU A 163 9.44 -1.49 -3.01
CA LEU A 163 9.87 -1.30 -4.41
C LEU A 163 11.13 -2.12 -4.67
N ALA A 164 11.14 -2.79 -5.82
CA ALA A 164 12.33 -3.45 -6.33
C ALA A 164 12.54 -3.13 -7.81
N SER A 165 13.80 -2.97 -8.22
CA SER A 165 14.20 -2.92 -9.62
C SER A 165 15.60 -3.48 -9.82
N GLY A 166 15.88 -3.93 -11.04
CA GLY A 166 17.12 -4.59 -11.37
C GLY A 166 17.10 -5.13 -12.77
N TRP A 167 17.84 -6.22 -12.99
CA TRP A 167 17.91 -6.91 -14.27
C TRP A 167 18.08 -8.40 -14.11
N PHE A 168 17.60 -9.16 -15.09
CA PHE A 168 17.70 -10.60 -15.11
C PHE A 168 18.03 -11.11 -16.51
N LEU A 169 19.09 -11.90 -16.61
CA LEU A 169 19.61 -12.44 -17.85
C LEU A 169 19.75 -13.96 -17.71
N PRO A 170 18.86 -14.77 -18.31
CA PRO A 170 19.01 -16.21 -18.32
C PRO A 170 20.00 -16.65 -19.41
N ALA A 171 20.71 -17.76 -19.21
CA ALA A 171 21.62 -18.31 -20.23
C ALA A 171 20.86 -18.92 -21.42
N ILE A 172 19.65 -19.44 -21.17
CA ILE A 172 18.75 -20.02 -22.17
C ILE A 172 17.37 -19.36 -22.11
N ALA A 173 16.59 -19.51 -23.19
CA ALA A 173 15.21 -19.02 -23.21
C ALA A 173 14.37 -19.71 -22.13
N GLN A 174 13.70 -18.93 -21.29
CA GLN A 174 12.82 -19.43 -20.24
C GLN A 174 11.35 -19.28 -20.67
N THR A 175 10.53 -20.26 -20.34
CA THR A 175 9.07 -20.19 -20.52
C THR A 175 8.37 -19.58 -19.31
N GLU A 176 9.02 -19.60 -18.15
CA GLU A 176 8.53 -19.04 -16.89
C GLU A 176 9.15 -17.67 -16.63
N PRO A 177 8.39 -16.71 -16.09
CA PRO A 177 8.92 -15.40 -15.74
C PRO A 177 9.73 -15.46 -14.44
N LEU A 178 10.62 -14.48 -14.24
CA LEU A 178 11.18 -14.21 -12.93
C LEU A 178 10.04 -13.81 -11.97
N LEU A 179 10.02 -14.43 -10.79
CA LEU A 179 9.02 -14.15 -9.75
C LEU A 179 9.71 -13.70 -8.47
N ALA A 180 8.95 -13.09 -7.55
CA ALA A 180 9.51 -12.72 -6.25
C ALA A 180 8.48 -12.70 -5.11
N LEU A 181 8.98 -12.90 -3.91
CA LEU A 181 8.27 -12.76 -2.64
C LEU A 181 9.01 -11.77 -1.75
N ALA A 182 8.27 -10.96 -0.99
CA ALA A 182 8.83 -10.13 0.07
C ALA A 182 8.46 -10.74 1.42
N MET A 183 9.36 -10.66 2.40
CA MET A 183 9.14 -11.22 3.73
C MET A 183 9.85 -10.42 4.81
N ASP A 184 9.25 -10.39 6.00
CA ASP A 184 9.94 -10.06 7.26
C ASP A 184 10.00 -11.31 8.14
N ASP A 185 10.13 -11.17 9.47
CA ASP A 185 10.18 -12.32 10.37
C ASP A 185 8.82 -13.03 10.62
N GLN A 186 7.69 -12.45 10.21
CA GLN A 186 6.34 -12.94 10.52
C GLN A 186 5.38 -13.00 9.33
N GLN A 187 5.65 -12.29 8.25
CA GLN A 187 4.80 -12.23 7.06
C GLN A 187 5.61 -12.47 5.79
N ILE A 188 4.92 -12.99 4.78
CA ILE A 188 5.40 -13.16 3.42
C ILE A 188 4.29 -12.69 2.48
N CYS A 189 4.63 -11.93 1.45
CA CYS A 189 3.68 -11.50 0.45
C CYS A 189 4.25 -11.59 -0.96
N ARG A 190 3.35 -11.68 -1.92
CA ARG A 190 3.69 -11.61 -3.33
C ARG A 190 4.30 -10.25 -3.69
N VAL A 191 5.32 -10.29 -4.56
CA VAL A 191 5.78 -9.09 -5.27
C VAL A 191 5.25 -9.14 -6.70
N GLU A 192 4.51 -8.11 -7.10
CA GLU A 192 4.05 -7.97 -8.48
C GLU A 192 5.24 -7.51 -9.34
N LEU A 193 5.96 -8.48 -9.90
CA LEU A 193 7.17 -8.26 -10.69
C LEU A 193 6.84 -8.17 -12.18
N PHE A 194 7.34 -7.13 -12.83
CA PHE A 194 7.28 -6.93 -14.28
C PHE A 194 8.64 -7.24 -14.87
N ALA A 195 8.87 -8.52 -15.20
CA ALA A 195 10.09 -8.95 -15.87
C ALA A 195 10.15 -8.38 -17.29
N GLY A 196 11.32 -7.89 -17.68
CA GLY A 196 11.57 -7.28 -18.98
C GLY A 196 10.83 -5.97 -19.23
N ALA A 197 10.59 -5.20 -18.17
CA ALA A 197 9.85 -3.94 -18.21
C ALA A 197 10.76 -2.71 -18.38
N LEU A 198 12.05 -2.82 -18.06
CA LEU A 198 12.99 -1.69 -18.11
C LEU A 198 14.07 -1.91 -19.19
N PRO A 199 14.36 -0.90 -20.02
CA PRO A 199 15.43 -0.97 -21.02
C PRO A 199 16.81 -0.96 -20.35
N ARG A 200 17.70 -1.83 -20.81
CA ARG A 200 19.03 -2.11 -20.22
C ARG A 200 20.14 -2.25 -21.26
N ALA A 201 20.31 -1.23 -22.10
CA ALA A 201 21.38 -1.20 -23.10
C ALA A 201 22.80 -1.33 -22.48
N ASP A 202 22.96 -0.96 -21.21
CA ASP A 202 24.20 -1.11 -20.45
C ASP A 202 24.64 -2.57 -20.26
N LEU A 203 23.72 -3.53 -20.40
CA LEU A 203 24.00 -4.96 -20.21
C LEU A 203 24.48 -5.68 -21.47
N ALA A 204 24.61 -4.99 -22.61
CA ALA A 204 25.10 -5.59 -23.85
C ALA A 204 26.42 -6.39 -23.70
N PRO A 205 27.40 -6.00 -22.86
CA PRO A 205 28.61 -6.79 -22.63
C PRO A 205 28.37 -8.20 -22.05
N TYR A 206 27.25 -8.43 -21.37
CA TYR A 206 26.88 -9.73 -20.82
C TYR A 206 26.32 -10.71 -21.87
N GLY A 207 26.00 -10.22 -23.09
CA GLY A 207 25.39 -10.98 -24.16
C GLY A 207 26.23 -12.15 -24.71
N THR A 208 27.52 -12.24 -24.34
CA THR A 208 28.36 -13.40 -24.67
C THR A 208 28.12 -14.60 -23.76
N ARG A 209 27.59 -14.38 -22.55
CA ARG A 209 27.35 -15.41 -21.54
C ARG A 209 25.85 -15.71 -21.39
N TYR A 210 25.02 -14.69 -21.47
CA TYR A 210 23.58 -14.80 -21.28
C TYR A 210 22.80 -14.28 -22.48
N ARG A 211 21.51 -14.61 -22.54
CA ARG A 211 20.61 -14.09 -23.54
C ARG A 211 20.24 -12.64 -23.20
N PHE A 212 20.81 -11.71 -23.95
CA PHE A 212 20.52 -10.28 -23.90
C PHE A 212 19.45 -9.90 -24.93
N THR A 213 18.46 -9.10 -24.51
CA THR A 213 17.38 -8.62 -25.38
C THR A 213 17.33 -7.10 -25.49
N GLY A 214 17.93 -6.38 -24.55
CA GLY A 214 17.87 -4.92 -24.47
C GLY A 214 16.78 -4.42 -23.53
N ASP A 215 15.77 -5.22 -23.24
CA ASP A 215 14.69 -4.95 -22.28
C ASP A 215 14.77 -5.95 -21.12
N ASP A 216 15.98 -6.20 -20.60
CA ASP A 216 16.21 -7.26 -19.60
C ASP A 216 16.04 -6.77 -18.15
N GLY A 217 15.62 -5.52 -17.97
CA GLY A 217 15.38 -4.93 -16.66
C GLY A 217 14.01 -5.30 -16.10
N TYR A 218 13.91 -5.42 -14.78
CA TYR A 218 12.65 -5.65 -14.09
C TYR A 218 12.37 -4.54 -13.09
N CYS A 219 11.10 -4.35 -12.76
CA CYS A 219 10.68 -3.66 -11.54
C CYS A 219 9.49 -4.36 -10.93
N GLY A 220 9.22 -4.12 -9.65
CA GLY A 220 8.05 -4.66 -8.98
C GLY A 220 7.71 -3.91 -7.71
N GLY A 221 6.45 -4.05 -7.32
CA GLY A 221 5.90 -3.45 -6.12
C GLY A 221 5.23 -4.49 -5.23
N PHE A 222 5.21 -4.20 -3.93
CA PHE A 222 4.53 -5.03 -2.94
C PHE A 222 4.08 -4.20 -1.74
N LEU A 223 3.21 -4.80 -0.93
CA LEU A 223 2.74 -4.23 0.32
C LEU A 223 2.80 -5.29 1.43
N LEU A 224 3.52 -4.98 2.50
CA LEU A 224 3.44 -5.72 3.76
C LEU A 224 2.31 -5.12 4.60
N ARG A 225 1.20 -5.86 4.71
CA ARG A 225 -0.04 -5.38 5.36
C ARG A 225 0.06 -5.30 6.88
N GLN A 226 0.93 -6.09 7.49
CA GLN A 226 1.16 -6.05 8.93
C GLN A 226 2.33 -5.11 9.26
N PRO A 227 2.34 -4.47 10.44
CA PRO A 227 3.49 -3.68 10.88
C PRO A 227 4.77 -4.50 10.81
N LEU A 228 5.85 -3.88 10.32
CA LEU A 228 7.13 -4.57 10.10
C LEU A 228 7.66 -5.20 11.39
N ARG A 229 8.00 -6.49 11.31
CA ARG A 229 8.63 -7.26 12.38
C ARG A 229 10.00 -7.72 11.90
N GLY A 230 10.99 -6.84 12.05
CA GLY A 230 12.38 -7.14 11.69
C GLY A 230 12.78 -6.71 10.27
N PRO A 231 13.95 -7.16 9.80
CA PRO A 231 14.50 -6.74 8.51
C PRO A 231 13.75 -7.38 7.35
N VAL A 232 13.36 -6.57 6.38
CA VAL A 232 12.67 -7.04 5.17
C VAL A 232 13.67 -7.61 4.17
N ARG A 233 13.29 -8.71 3.54
CA ARG A 233 14.06 -9.40 2.50
C ARG A 233 13.15 -9.72 1.32
N MET A 234 13.75 -9.74 0.14
CA MET A 234 13.11 -10.15 -1.10
C MET A 234 13.76 -11.45 -1.58
N LEU A 235 12.94 -12.46 -1.84
CA LEU A 235 13.33 -13.73 -2.43
C LEU A 235 12.94 -13.70 -3.91
N PHE A 236 13.92 -13.68 -4.80
CA PHE A 236 13.73 -13.84 -6.24
C PHE A 236 13.74 -15.32 -6.59
N ILE A 237 12.64 -15.81 -7.15
CA ILE A 237 12.49 -17.20 -7.57
C ILE A 237 12.90 -17.29 -9.04
N VAL A 238 14.05 -17.92 -9.27
CA VAL A 238 14.67 -18.01 -10.59
C VAL A 238 14.00 -19.12 -11.42
N PRO A 239 13.56 -18.83 -12.67
CA PRO A 239 12.99 -19.82 -13.58
C PRO A 239 13.89 -21.05 -13.77
N GLY A 240 13.31 -22.24 -13.77
CA GLY A 240 14.03 -23.50 -13.99
C GLY A 240 14.92 -24.00 -12.84
N GLN A 241 15.08 -23.21 -11.77
CA GLN A 241 15.92 -23.58 -10.62
C GLN A 241 15.11 -24.21 -9.49
N GLU A 242 14.66 -25.45 -9.70
CA GLU A 242 13.69 -26.14 -8.81
C GLU A 242 14.24 -26.60 -7.46
N ASN A 243 15.56 -26.75 -7.34
CA ASN A 243 16.22 -27.36 -6.17
C ASN A 243 16.63 -26.36 -5.07
N ALA A 244 16.31 -25.08 -5.24
CA ALA A 244 16.63 -24.01 -4.30
C ALA A 244 15.46 -23.04 -4.18
N ALA A 245 15.39 -22.32 -3.07
CA ALA A 245 14.34 -21.32 -2.83
C ALA A 245 14.46 -20.13 -3.79
N GLY A 246 15.70 -19.74 -4.14
CA GLY A 246 15.97 -18.61 -5.02
C GLY A 246 17.13 -17.74 -4.53
N VAL A 247 17.20 -16.51 -5.02
CA VAL A 247 18.19 -15.50 -4.61
C VAL A 247 17.57 -14.58 -3.58
N LEU A 248 18.22 -14.45 -2.41
CA LEU A 248 17.74 -13.58 -1.33
C LEU A 248 18.48 -12.24 -1.32
N ALA A 249 17.75 -11.15 -1.13
CA ALA A 249 18.31 -9.81 -1.03
C ALA A 249 17.68 -9.01 0.12
N PRO A 250 18.47 -8.24 0.89
CA PRO A 250 17.91 -7.35 1.90
C PRO A 250 17.25 -6.14 1.23
N ALA A 251 16.14 -5.67 1.81
CA ALA A 251 15.53 -4.40 1.45
C ALA A 251 16.01 -3.29 2.39
N ALA A 252 16.41 -2.15 1.83
CA ALA A 252 16.76 -0.97 2.60
C ALA A 252 15.49 -0.23 3.06
N THR A 253 15.43 0.15 4.34
CA THR A 253 14.33 0.99 4.85
C THR A 253 14.61 2.45 4.53
N LEU A 254 13.66 3.14 3.90
CA LEU A 254 13.74 4.56 3.59
C LEU A 254 12.62 5.35 4.28
N PRO A 255 12.84 6.64 4.58
CA PRO A 255 11.77 7.59 4.83
C PRO A 255 10.75 7.60 3.67
N ALA A 256 9.48 7.87 3.98
CA ALA A 256 8.39 7.73 3.02
C ALA A 256 8.49 8.71 1.83
N ASP A 257 9.03 9.90 2.04
CA ASP A 257 9.26 10.91 1.00
C ASP A 257 10.41 10.54 0.06
N ASP A 258 11.49 9.97 0.61
CA ASP A 258 12.60 9.45 -0.18
C ASP A 258 12.18 8.20 -0.96
N PHE A 259 11.41 7.30 -0.34
CA PHE A 259 10.80 6.17 -1.04
C PHE A 259 9.91 6.63 -2.20
N ALA A 260 9.04 7.63 -1.96
CA ALA A 260 8.17 8.18 -3.00
C ALA A 260 8.97 8.80 -4.15
N ALA A 261 10.09 9.48 -3.85
CA ALA A 261 10.98 10.00 -4.88
C ALA A 261 11.57 8.88 -5.75
N GLU A 262 12.03 7.78 -5.13
CA GLU A 262 12.57 6.63 -5.85
C GLU A 262 11.51 5.89 -6.67
N LEU A 263 10.29 5.76 -6.14
CA LEU A 263 9.17 5.22 -6.90
C LEU A 263 8.85 6.09 -8.12
N CYS A 264 8.78 7.41 -7.94
CA CYS A 264 8.56 8.34 -9.05
C CYS A 264 9.65 8.20 -10.11
N GLN A 265 10.92 8.05 -9.72
CA GLN A 265 12.01 7.83 -10.67
C GLN A 265 11.82 6.53 -11.46
N VAL A 266 11.56 5.40 -10.78
CA VAL A 266 11.33 4.11 -11.47
C VAL A 266 10.09 4.16 -12.37
N ARG A 267 9.03 4.88 -11.97
CA ARG A 267 7.86 5.11 -12.83
C ARG A 267 8.20 5.90 -14.09
N LEU A 268 9.11 6.86 -14.03
CA LEU A 268 9.57 7.62 -15.22
C LEU A 268 10.40 6.75 -16.16
N ASP A 269 11.20 5.84 -15.61
CA ASP A 269 12.03 4.92 -16.38
C ASP A 269 11.20 3.84 -17.10
N LEU A 270 9.96 3.59 -16.65
CA LEU A 270 9.04 2.65 -17.27
C LEU A 270 8.42 3.20 -18.58
N PRO A 271 8.65 2.56 -19.73
CA PRO A 271 8.15 3.04 -21.02
C PRO A 271 6.63 2.85 -21.18
N VAL A 272 6.02 1.94 -20.42
CA VAL A 272 4.59 1.56 -20.57
C VAL A 272 3.74 2.18 -19.44
N PRO A 273 2.81 3.13 -19.75
CA PRO A 273 1.99 3.78 -18.73
C PRO A 273 1.11 2.83 -17.90
N ALA A 274 0.65 1.72 -18.50
CA ALA A 274 -0.13 0.72 -17.78
C ALA A 274 0.69 0.04 -16.67
N LEU A 275 1.99 -0.19 -16.88
CA LEU A 275 2.89 -0.75 -15.87
C LEU A 275 3.19 0.27 -14.77
N GLN A 276 3.29 1.56 -15.09
CA GLN A 276 3.44 2.60 -14.06
C GLN A 276 2.26 2.60 -13.08
N ARG A 277 1.03 2.45 -13.62
CA ARG A 277 -0.18 2.35 -12.79
C ARG A 277 -0.15 1.09 -11.93
N ARG A 278 0.09 -0.08 -12.53
CA ARG A 278 0.15 -1.36 -11.82
C ARG A 278 1.21 -1.36 -10.73
N LEU A 279 2.40 -0.82 -11.01
CA LEU A 279 3.49 -0.69 -10.03
C LEU A 279 3.04 0.08 -8.78
N ARG A 280 2.34 1.21 -8.95
CA ARG A 280 1.83 1.96 -7.80
C ARG A 280 0.70 1.20 -7.10
N SER A 281 -0.23 0.61 -7.84
CA SER A 281 -1.35 -0.17 -7.29
C SER A 281 -0.88 -1.37 -6.46
N ALA A 282 0.23 -2.01 -6.82
CA ALA A 282 0.79 -3.13 -6.07
C ALA A 282 1.28 -2.78 -4.65
N MET A 283 1.42 -1.49 -4.35
CA MET A 283 1.88 -0.96 -3.06
C MET A 283 0.74 -0.36 -2.23
N LEU A 284 -0.52 -0.53 -2.66
CA LEU A 284 -1.68 0.13 -2.09
C LEU A 284 -2.74 -0.90 -1.70
N ASP A 285 -3.36 -0.67 -0.55
CA ASP A 285 -4.60 -1.37 -0.18
C ASP A 285 -5.81 -0.63 -0.80
N PRO A 286 -6.94 -1.34 -1.05
CA PRO A 286 -8.19 -0.68 -1.38
C PRO A 286 -8.60 0.30 -0.26
N LEU A 287 -9.35 1.34 -0.61
CA LEU A 287 -9.83 2.28 0.41
C LEU A 287 -10.60 1.53 1.52
N PRO A 288 -10.28 1.79 2.81
CA PRO A 288 -10.96 1.12 3.89
C PRO A 288 -12.43 1.52 3.93
N GLY A 289 -13.27 0.60 4.42
CA GLY A 289 -14.65 0.90 4.77
C GLY A 289 -14.70 2.05 5.77
N TRP A 290 -15.49 3.07 5.47
CA TRP A 290 -15.62 4.25 6.35
C TRP A 290 -16.77 4.07 7.33
N GLN A 291 -16.55 4.44 8.59
CA GLN A 291 -17.59 4.45 9.61
C GLN A 291 -17.79 5.86 10.17
N PRO A 292 -19.04 6.38 10.17
CA PRO A 292 -19.33 7.65 10.80
C PRO A 292 -19.02 7.60 12.30
N PRO A 293 -18.70 8.74 12.93
CA PRO A 293 -18.49 8.79 14.36
C PRO A 293 -19.77 8.34 15.09
N ALA A 294 -19.63 7.35 15.99
CA ALA A 294 -20.75 6.76 16.73
C ALA A 294 -21.51 7.79 17.59
N SER A 295 -20.82 8.82 18.06
CA SER A 295 -21.41 9.97 18.72
C SER A 295 -20.66 11.24 18.36
N LEU A 296 -21.42 12.34 18.24
CA LEU A 296 -20.90 13.67 18.00
C LEU A 296 -20.85 14.39 19.35
N PRO A 297 -19.68 14.55 19.97
CA PRO A 297 -19.56 15.32 21.19
C PRO A 297 -19.97 16.76 20.91
N SER A 298 -20.72 17.38 21.83
CA SER A 298 -20.96 18.82 21.78
C SER A 298 -19.67 19.54 22.14
N ALA A 299 -19.10 20.29 21.21
CA ALA A 299 -18.02 21.22 21.51
C ALA A 299 -18.58 22.33 22.41
N ARG A 300 -17.87 22.72 23.48
CA ARG A 300 -18.35 23.82 24.32
C ARG A 300 -18.03 25.14 23.62
N PRO A 301 -18.97 26.10 23.61
CA PRO A 301 -18.68 27.45 23.16
C PRO A 301 -17.50 28.03 23.97
N GLY A 302 -16.40 28.40 23.30
CA GLY A 302 -15.26 29.07 23.92
C GLY A 302 -14.09 28.18 24.40
N GLY A 303 -14.10 26.86 24.16
CA GLY A 303 -12.94 25.99 24.48
C GLY A 303 -11.66 26.32 23.71
N SER A 304 -10.53 25.68 24.01
CA SER A 304 -9.30 25.87 23.19
C SER A 304 -9.42 25.24 21.81
N VAL A 305 -8.67 25.77 20.84
CA VAL A 305 -8.58 25.27 19.46
C VAL A 305 -7.21 24.67 19.23
N LEU A 306 -7.17 23.39 18.80
CA LEU A 306 -5.97 22.80 18.22
C LEU A 306 -5.89 23.24 16.76
N LEU A 307 -4.98 24.16 16.46
CA LEU A 307 -4.68 24.57 15.09
C LEU A 307 -3.61 23.65 14.51
N VAL A 308 -4.02 22.74 13.63
CA VAL A 308 -3.12 21.90 12.84
C VAL A 308 -2.83 22.63 11.53
N LEU A 309 -1.58 23.04 11.35
CA LEU A 309 -1.21 23.94 10.26
C LEU A 309 -0.15 23.29 9.37
N ASP A 310 -0.50 23.09 8.11
CA ASP A 310 0.49 22.90 7.05
C ASP A 310 1.00 24.28 6.62
N HIS A 311 2.22 24.64 7.05
CA HIS A 311 2.78 25.95 6.76
C HIS A 311 3.50 25.93 5.41
N ASP A 312 2.78 26.41 4.38
CA ASP A 312 3.19 26.39 2.97
C ASP A 312 3.66 27.75 2.42
N LEU A 313 3.91 28.72 3.32
CA LEU A 313 4.44 30.05 3.04
C LEU A 313 5.90 30.17 3.52
N ALA A 314 6.51 31.34 3.31
CA ALA A 314 7.84 31.59 3.86
C ALA A 314 7.77 31.60 5.39
N ASP A 315 8.76 31.00 6.06
CA ASP A 315 8.71 30.78 7.51
C ASP A 315 8.46 32.05 8.35
N HIS A 316 8.88 33.23 7.86
CA HIS A 316 8.65 34.51 8.54
C HIS A 316 7.19 34.99 8.47
N ASP A 317 6.42 34.54 7.48
CA ASP A 317 5.01 34.89 7.31
C ASP A 317 4.11 34.20 8.35
N LEU A 318 4.62 33.15 9.03
CA LEU A 318 3.85 32.40 10.02
C LEU A 318 3.28 33.33 11.12
N ARG A 319 4.03 34.36 11.54
CA ARG A 319 3.57 35.32 12.56
C ARG A 319 2.28 36.02 12.13
N ASP A 320 2.22 36.49 10.88
CA ASP A 320 1.06 37.18 10.34
C ASP A 320 -0.12 36.23 10.12
N VAL A 321 0.15 34.99 9.69
CA VAL A 321 -0.85 33.93 9.59
C VAL A 321 -1.48 33.66 10.96
N LEU A 322 -0.67 33.42 11.98
CA LEU A 322 -1.15 33.14 13.34
C LEU A 322 -1.89 34.34 13.94
N ARG A 323 -1.39 35.56 13.75
CA ARG A 323 -2.05 36.79 14.20
C ARG A 323 -3.44 36.94 13.58
N ARG A 324 -3.55 36.75 12.26
CA ARG A 324 -4.81 36.85 11.53
C ARG A 324 -5.80 35.76 11.94
N ILE A 325 -5.34 34.52 12.10
CA ILE A 325 -6.18 33.41 12.55
C ILE A 325 -6.65 33.63 13.98
N GLY A 326 -5.77 34.03 14.90
CA GLY A 326 -6.14 34.22 16.30
C GLY A 326 -7.09 35.39 16.55
N GLN A 327 -6.99 36.47 15.78
CA GLN A 327 -7.97 37.56 15.80
C GLN A 327 -9.38 37.12 15.38
N ARG A 328 -9.48 36.12 14.49
CA ARG A 328 -10.76 35.57 14.02
C ARG A 328 -11.33 34.53 14.97
N LEU A 329 -10.49 33.63 15.48
CA LEU A 329 -10.92 32.57 16.38
C LEU A 329 -11.36 33.10 17.74
N GLN A 330 -10.76 34.19 18.22
CA GLN A 330 -11.03 34.80 19.53
C GLN A 330 -11.01 33.79 20.71
N ARG A 331 -10.14 32.78 20.62
CA ARG A 331 -10.04 31.64 21.55
C ARG A 331 -8.57 31.25 21.77
N PRO A 332 -8.23 30.57 22.88
CA PRO A 332 -6.89 30.05 23.11
C PRO A 332 -6.48 29.04 22.04
N ILE A 333 -5.25 29.16 21.51
CA ILE A 333 -4.74 28.30 20.43
C ILE A 333 -3.65 27.36 20.95
N GLU A 334 -3.79 26.08 20.62
CA GLU A 334 -2.74 25.07 20.67
C GLU A 334 -2.26 24.83 19.24
N LEU A 335 -1.04 25.27 18.91
CA LEU A 335 -0.50 25.12 17.57
C LEU A 335 0.20 23.77 17.41
N PHE A 336 -0.13 23.06 16.35
CA PHE A 336 0.63 21.92 15.86
C PHE A 336 1.09 22.19 14.43
N LEU A 337 2.40 22.19 14.19
CA LEU A 337 2.96 22.42 12.86
C LEU A 337 3.28 21.08 12.18
N LEU A 338 2.79 20.89 10.96
CA LEU A 338 3.08 19.71 10.14
C LEU A 338 4.47 19.81 9.51
N ARG A 339 5.51 19.76 10.37
CA ARG A 339 6.93 19.86 10.00
C ARG A 339 7.78 18.98 10.91
N GLU A 340 8.81 18.37 10.33
CA GLU A 340 9.74 17.52 11.08
C GLU A 340 10.59 18.30 12.09
N ALA A 341 11.03 19.50 11.72
CA ALA A 341 11.81 20.38 12.59
C ALA A 341 11.37 21.83 12.46
N LEU A 342 11.54 22.59 13.55
CA LEU A 342 11.30 24.03 13.58
C LEU A 342 12.58 24.79 13.26
N SER A 343 12.57 25.51 12.15
CA SER A 343 13.61 26.47 11.82
C SER A 343 13.61 27.62 12.82
N ARG A 344 14.76 28.30 12.97
CA ARG A 344 14.86 29.49 13.82
C ARG A 344 13.82 30.57 13.47
N PRO A 345 13.59 30.92 12.18
CA PRO A 345 12.52 31.85 11.80
C PRO A 345 11.12 31.42 12.26
N LEU A 346 10.78 30.12 12.22
CA LEU A 346 9.50 29.63 12.72
C LEU A 346 9.35 29.84 14.22
N VAL A 347 10.41 29.54 14.99
CA VAL A 347 10.41 29.75 16.44
C VAL A 347 10.20 31.23 16.76
N GLU A 348 10.96 32.11 16.12
CA GLU A 348 10.83 33.57 16.31
C GLU A 348 9.44 34.08 15.92
N ALA A 349 8.84 33.53 14.85
CA ALA A 349 7.49 33.86 14.41
C ALA A 349 6.42 33.42 15.43
N ILE A 350 6.55 32.22 16.00
CA ILE A 350 5.66 31.69 17.05
C ILE A 350 5.76 32.56 18.31
N GLU A 351 6.98 32.84 18.79
CA GLU A 351 7.19 33.70 19.96
C GLU A 351 6.67 35.13 19.74
N GLY A 352 6.80 35.65 18.52
CA GLY A 352 6.18 36.91 18.11
C GLY A 352 4.67 36.86 18.23
N ALA A 353 4.04 35.85 17.62
CA ALA A 353 2.59 35.67 17.67
C ALA A 353 2.06 35.46 19.10
N THR A 354 2.78 34.71 19.95
CA THR A 354 2.41 34.49 21.36
C THR A 354 2.35 35.79 22.16
N ARG A 355 3.21 36.77 21.86
CA ARG A 355 3.18 38.08 22.51
C ARG A 355 2.03 38.98 22.05
N GLU A 356 1.49 38.73 20.86
CA GLU A 356 0.48 39.59 20.24
C GLU A 356 -0.96 39.08 20.38
N LEU A 357 -1.13 37.77 20.62
CA LEU A 357 -2.45 37.16 20.68
C LEU A 357 -3.08 37.30 22.08
N PRO A 358 -4.21 38.01 22.24
CA PRO A 358 -4.78 38.32 23.55
C PRO A 358 -5.33 37.11 24.30
N HIS A 359 -5.66 36.02 23.59
CA HIS A 359 -6.22 34.80 24.18
C HIS A 359 -5.18 33.68 24.36
N GLY A 360 -3.92 33.96 24.02
CA GLY A 360 -2.81 33.03 24.17
C GLY A 360 -2.63 32.07 22.99
N LEU A 361 -1.38 31.72 22.76
CA LEU A 361 -0.90 30.74 21.79
C LEU A 361 0.18 29.90 22.45
N ARG A 362 -0.01 28.58 22.46
CA ARG A 362 1.02 27.62 22.88
C ARG A 362 1.37 26.68 21.74
N LEU A 363 2.67 26.46 21.51
CA LEU A 363 3.13 25.39 20.64
C LEU A 363 2.92 24.06 21.36
N ARG A 364 2.14 23.17 20.76
CA ARG A 364 1.89 21.82 21.27
C ARG A 364 2.89 20.81 20.73
N GLY A 365 3.30 20.97 19.47
CA GLY A 365 4.28 20.08 18.84
C GLY A 365 4.53 20.44 17.38
N ALA A 366 5.54 19.78 16.82
CA ALA A 366 5.84 19.79 15.40
C ALA A 366 6.28 18.40 14.99
N ALA A 367 5.55 17.80 14.06
CA ALA A 367 5.89 16.52 13.43
C ALA A 367 5.16 16.41 12.08
N PRO A 368 5.66 15.59 11.13
CA PRO A 368 4.99 15.40 9.83
C PRO A 368 3.63 14.72 9.97
N GLY A 369 3.42 13.94 11.03
CA GLY A 369 2.17 13.24 11.34
C GLY A 369 1.49 13.75 12.61
N LEU A 370 0.17 13.59 12.69
CA LEU A 370 -0.64 14.01 13.84
C LEU A 370 -0.78 12.86 14.86
N ASP A 371 0.28 12.61 15.64
CA ASP A 371 0.25 11.68 16.78
C ASP A 371 0.26 12.46 18.11
N LEU A 372 -0.94 12.82 18.58
CA LEU A 372 -1.11 13.63 19.79
C LEU A 372 -1.66 12.77 20.95
N PRO A 373 -0.87 12.53 22.01
CA PRO A 373 -1.39 11.88 23.20
C PRO A 373 -2.39 12.81 23.91
N GLY A 374 -3.63 12.34 24.07
CA GLY A 374 -4.68 12.96 24.88
C GLY A 374 -5.46 14.10 24.20
N ALA A 375 -6.76 14.21 24.53
CA ALA A 375 -7.62 15.30 24.09
C ALA A 375 -7.31 16.59 24.86
N GLY A 376 -6.41 17.42 24.33
CA GLY A 376 -6.07 18.71 24.95
C GLY A 376 -7.01 19.85 24.56
N ALA A 377 -7.34 19.96 23.27
CA ALA A 377 -8.26 20.98 22.77
C ALA A 377 -9.61 20.40 22.40
N GLU A 378 -10.67 21.19 22.56
CA GLU A 378 -12.05 20.75 22.28
C GLU A 378 -12.34 20.68 20.77
N THR A 379 -11.83 21.65 20.01
CA THR A 379 -12.02 21.73 18.56
C THR A 379 -10.67 21.71 17.83
N LEU A 380 -10.61 20.99 16.72
CA LEU A 380 -9.48 20.96 15.80
C LEU A 380 -9.82 21.79 14.57
N LEU A 381 -8.95 22.72 14.22
CA LEU A 381 -8.96 23.45 12.95
C LEU A 381 -7.73 23.03 12.14
N PHE A 382 -7.97 22.50 10.95
CA PHE A 382 -6.93 22.23 9.96
C PHE A 382 -7.00 23.22 8.80
N GLY A 383 -5.85 23.56 8.24
CA GLY A 383 -5.72 24.10 6.89
C GLY A 383 -4.28 24.41 6.54
N ARG A 384 -4.01 24.68 5.26
CA ARG A 384 -2.75 25.30 4.85
C ARG A 384 -2.70 26.75 5.30
N SER A 385 -1.51 27.26 5.58
CA SER A 385 -1.32 28.67 5.94
C SER A 385 -1.83 29.60 4.85
N SER A 386 -1.49 29.32 3.60
CA SER A 386 -1.96 30.06 2.44
C SER A 386 -3.49 30.06 2.31
N THR A 387 -4.14 28.93 2.61
CA THR A 387 -5.60 28.79 2.60
C THR A 387 -6.24 29.60 3.72
N LEU A 388 -5.86 29.35 4.97
CA LEU A 388 -6.45 29.99 6.15
C LEU A 388 -6.26 31.51 6.14
N PHE A 389 -5.14 31.98 5.59
CA PHE A 389 -4.87 33.40 5.43
C PHE A 389 -5.87 34.07 4.48
N GLN A 390 -6.31 33.39 3.43
CA GLN A 390 -7.23 33.95 2.43
C GLN A 390 -8.69 33.95 2.86
N LEU A 391 -9.10 33.02 3.74
CA LEU A 391 -10.50 32.90 4.17
C LEU A 391 -11.03 34.23 4.74
N PRO A 392 -12.28 34.63 4.47
CA PRO A 392 -12.90 35.81 5.08
C PRO A 392 -13.12 35.60 6.59
N ALA A 393 -13.25 36.68 7.35
CA ALA A 393 -13.47 36.60 8.80
C ALA A 393 -14.80 35.91 9.17
N LEU A 394 -15.77 35.94 8.27
CA LEU A 394 -17.09 35.32 8.45
C LEU A 394 -17.17 33.87 7.97
N ALA A 395 -16.08 33.28 7.47
CA ALA A 395 -16.06 31.88 7.03
C ALA A 395 -16.49 30.92 8.17
N GLY A 396 -17.22 29.86 7.84
CA GLY A 396 -17.80 28.92 8.80
C GLY A 396 -16.77 28.29 9.75
N VAL A 397 -15.56 28.01 9.26
CA VAL A 397 -14.46 27.46 10.09
C VAL A 397 -13.94 28.40 11.19
N PHE A 398 -14.30 29.69 11.18
CA PHE A 398 -14.00 30.63 12.27
C PHE A 398 -15.21 30.88 13.19
N GLN A 399 -16.39 30.38 12.82
CA GLN A 399 -17.60 30.52 13.64
C GLN A 399 -17.67 29.41 14.70
N PRO A 400 -18.39 29.65 15.81
CA PRO A 400 -18.72 28.58 16.75
C PRO A 400 -19.47 27.45 16.04
N LEU A 401 -19.15 26.20 16.38
CA LEU A 401 -19.87 25.04 15.86
C LEU A 401 -21.36 25.16 16.21
N GLY A 402 -22.20 25.11 15.18
CA GLY A 402 -23.64 25.18 15.28
C GLY A 402 -24.28 23.79 15.43
N PRO A 403 -25.51 23.57 14.90
CA PRO A 403 -26.13 22.25 14.90
C PRO A 403 -25.36 21.24 14.01
N GLN A 404 -24.59 21.72 13.02
CA GLN A 404 -23.69 20.87 12.27
C GLN A 404 -22.36 20.69 13.01
N PRO A 405 -21.90 19.45 13.18
CA PRO A 405 -20.71 19.14 13.97
C PRO A 405 -19.39 19.47 13.26
N PHE A 406 -19.39 19.73 11.95
CA PHE A 406 -18.18 20.01 11.18
C PHE A 406 -18.43 21.15 10.18
N HIS A 407 -17.41 21.97 9.96
CA HIS A 407 -17.40 22.97 8.89
C HIS A 407 -16.24 22.70 7.94
N LEU A 408 -16.54 22.69 6.64
CA LEU A 408 -15.56 22.60 5.57
C LEU A 408 -15.64 23.85 4.71
N CYS A 409 -14.54 24.59 4.61
CA CYS A 409 -14.41 25.71 3.67
C CYS A 409 -13.42 25.33 2.57
N ALA A 410 -13.82 25.49 1.31
CA ALA A 410 -12.95 25.23 0.15
C ALA A 410 -12.77 26.50 -0.70
N LEU A 411 -11.54 26.77 -1.10
CA LEU A 411 -11.22 27.87 -2.02
C LEU A 411 -11.44 27.41 -3.46
N ASP A 412 -12.48 27.96 -4.10
CA ASP A 412 -12.90 27.60 -5.44
C ASP A 412 -12.93 28.81 -6.38
N ALA A 413 -11.75 29.18 -6.89
CA ALA A 413 -11.60 30.32 -7.79
C ALA A 413 -12.36 30.14 -9.12
N ILE A 414 -12.48 28.90 -9.62
CA ILE A 414 -13.15 28.61 -10.91
C ILE A 414 -14.67 28.63 -10.73
N GLY A 415 -15.18 28.08 -9.62
CA GLY A 415 -16.61 28.02 -9.32
C GLY A 415 -17.20 29.40 -9.08
N ALA A 416 -16.41 30.29 -8.49
CA ALA A 416 -16.77 31.69 -8.33
C ALA A 416 -17.01 32.43 -9.67
N ILE A 417 -16.41 31.96 -10.78
CA ILE A 417 -16.56 32.57 -12.12
C ILE A 417 -17.75 31.97 -12.88
N GLY A 418 -18.10 30.71 -12.63
CA GLY A 418 -19.04 29.91 -13.43
C GLY A 418 -20.54 30.05 -13.13
N GLY A 419 -20.94 30.82 -12.10
CA GLY A 419 -22.32 31.24 -11.83
C GLY A 419 -23.34 30.17 -11.42
N ALA A 420 -23.14 28.90 -11.76
CA ALA A 420 -23.91 27.78 -11.22
C ALA A 420 -23.09 27.10 -10.11
N PRO A 421 -23.67 26.82 -8.93
CA PRO A 421 -23.04 25.96 -7.95
C PRO A 421 -22.94 24.56 -8.56
N GLY A 422 -21.83 24.28 -9.23
CA GLY A 422 -21.45 22.90 -9.50
C GLY A 422 -21.38 22.15 -8.18
N ASP A 423 -21.61 20.84 -8.22
CA ASP A 423 -21.51 20.00 -7.02
C ASP A 423 -20.12 20.17 -6.38
N LEU A 424 -20.06 20.96 -5.31
CA LEU A 424 -18.82 21.32 -4.62
C LEU A 424 -18.15 20.07 -4.06
N ALA A 425 -18.91 19.05 -3.68
CA ALA A 425 -18.36 17.77 -3.25
C ALA A 425 -17.62 17.08 -4.41
N ALA A 426 -18.21 17.06 -5.61
CA ALA A 426 -17.55 16.52 -6.80
C ALA A 426 -16.29 17.31 -7.18
N ARG A 427 -16.31 18.64 -7.07
CA ARG A 427 -15.15 19.49 -7.37
C ARG A 427 -14.05 19.40 -6.32
N PHE A 428 -14.41 19.28 -5.05
CA PHE A 428 -13.48 19.05 -3.96
C PHE A 428 -12.65 17.80 -4.19
N GLN A 429 -13.30 16.73 -4.68
CA GLN A 429 -12.65 15.46 -5.04
C GLN A 429 -11.83 15.58 -6.33
N ARG A 430 -12.36 16.22 -7.37
CA ARG A 430 -11.74 16.26 -8.71
C ARG A 430 -10.58 17.26 -8.83
N ASP A 431 -10.74 18.46 -8.27
CA ASP A 431 -9.89 19.63 -8.54
C ASP A 431 -8.85 19.88 -7.43
N LEU A 432 -8.80 19.03 -6.38
CA LEU A 432 -7.88 19.17 -5.23
C LEU A 432 -7.94 20.57 -4.59
N LEU A 433 -9.15 21.09 -4.43
CA LEU A 433 -9.37 22.46 -3.94
C LEU A 433 -8.69 22.67 -2.56
N PRO A 434 -7.94 23.77 -2.34
CA PRO A 434 -7.40 24.10 -1.03
C PRO A 434 -8.53 24.28 -0.01
N PHE A 435 -8.34 23.81 1.22
CA PHE A 435 -9.43 23.77 2.19
C PHE A 435 -9.01 23.98 3.63
N ALA A 436 -10.02 24.25 4.46
CA ALA A 436 -9.94 24.24 5.90
C ALA A 436 -11.07 23.40 6.48
N LEU A 437 -10.78 22.63 7.52
CA LEU A 437 -11.72 21.75 8.19
C LEU A 437 -11.74 22.07 9.69
N LEU A 438 -12.93 22.31 10.24
CA LEU A 438 -13.16 22.51 11.67
C LEU A 438 -14.10 21.43 12.20
N GLY A 439 -13.81 20.90 13.39
CA GLY A 439 -14.74 20.04 14.12
C GLY A 439 -14.26 19.67 15.53
N PRO A 440 -15.02 18.83 16.25
CA PRO A 440 -14.59 18.29 17.53
C PRO A 440 -13.30 17.48 17.39
N THR A 441 -12.30 17.78 18.21
CA THR A 441 -10.97 17.15 18.14
C THR A 441 -11.07 15.63 18.27
N ALA A 442 -11.85 15.14 19.25
CA ALA A 442 -12.00 13.71 19.50
C ALA A 442 -12.56 12.97 18.27
N SER A 443 -13.54 13.55 17.59
CA SER A 443 -14.14 12.97 16.38
C SER A 443 -13.18 13.00 15.20
N LEU A 444 -12.49 14.12 14.96
CA LEU A 444 -11.54 14.22 13.84
C LEU A 444 -10.34 13.30 14.03
N LEU A 445 -9.79 13.18 15.24
CA LEU A 445 -8.70 12.25 15.53
C LEU A 445 -9.14 10.78 15.35
N ALA A 446 -10.34 10.42 15.79
CA ALA A 446 -10.88 9.08 15.59
C ALA A 446 -11.12 8.76 14.09
N LEU A 447 -11.58 9.74 13.32
CA LEU A 447 -11.76 9.59 11.86
C LEU A 447 -10.42 9.53 11.13
N LEU A 448 -9.41 10.29 11.55
CA LEU A 448 -8.06 10.21 10.99
C LEU A 448 -7.43 8.83 11.18
N ALA A 449 -7.71 8.16 12.31
CA ALA A 449 -7.25 6.80 12.54
C ALA A 449 -7.82 5.78 11.53
N GLN A 450 -8.94 6.10 10.86
CA GLN A 450 -9.52 5.30 9.77
C GLN A 450 -8.94 5.66 8.39
N ALA A 451 -8.23 6.78 8.26
CA ALA A 451 -7.68 7.20 6.97
C ALA A 451 -6.54 6.25 6.52
N PRO A 452 -6.40 6.01 5.20
CA PRO A 452 -5.31 5.21 4.65
C PRO A 452 -3.93 5.63 5.18
N ARG A 453 -3.15 4.63 5.62
CA ARG A 453 -1.76 4.80 6.05
C ARG A 453 -0.78 5.16 4.92
N PRO A 454 -0.97 4.74 3.65
CA PRO A 454 -0.01 5.04 2.58
C PRO A 454 0.10 6.51 2.16
N TYR A 455 -0.73 7.41 2.68
CA TYR A 455 -0.63 8.83 2.38
C TYR A 455 0.64 9.45 2.99
N LEU A 456 1.31 10.28 2.20
CA LEU A 456 2.53 10.98 2.62
C LEU A 456 2.23 12.22 3.45
N THR A 457 1.05 12.83 3.26
CA THR A 457 0.66 14.08 3.93
C THR A 457 -0.54 13.91 4.85
N GLU A 458 -0.50 14.56 6.02
CA GLU A 458 -1.68 14.66 6.90
C GLU A 458 -2.84 15.41 6.23
N GLU A 459 -2.54 16.33 5.31
CA GLU A 459 -3.58 16.94 4.49
C GLU A 459 -4.37 15.90 3.70
N ALA A 460 -3.72 14.95 3.04
CA ALA A 460 -4.43 13.94 2.26
C ALA A 460 -5.33 13.06 3.15
N ARG A 461 -4.87 12.73 4.37
CA ARG A 461 -5.69 12.04 5.38
C ARG A 461 -6.89 12.89 5.80
N LEU A 462 -6.69 14.17 6.09
CA LEU A 462 -7.77 15.11 6.47
C LEU A 462 -8.73 15.41 5.32
N ARG A 463 -8.24 15.43 4.07
CA ARG A 463 -9.06 15.56 2.86
C ARG A 463 -9.94 14.33 2.71
N HIS A 464 -9.38 13.14 2.87
CA HIS A 464 -10.16 11.91 2.86
C HIS A 464 -11.27 11.95 3.92
N VAL A 465 -10.95 12.37 5.15
CA VAL A 465 -11.96 12.55 6.21
C VAL A 465 -13.04 13.57 5.80
N ALA A 466 -12.65 14.73 5.27
CA ALA A 466 -13.57 15.76 4.82
C ALA A 466 -14.52 15.27 3.71
N GLU A 467 -14.01 14.50 2.75
CA GLU A 467 -14.83 13.88 1.70
C GLU A 467 -15.85 12.91 2.25
N ARG A 468 -15.46 12.08 3.22
CA ARG A 468 -16.38 11.14 3.86
C ARG A 468 -17.44 11.84 4.70
N LEU A 469 -17.06 12.91 5.41
CA LEU A 469 -18.01 13.75 6.14
C LEU A 469 -19.04 14.40 5.21
N LEU A 470 -18.60 14.88 4.03
CA LEU A 470 -19.49 15.41 2.99
C LEU A 470 -20.44 14.34 2.46
N GLN A 471 -19.91 13.17 2.09
CA GLN A 471 -20.71 12.04 1.59
C GLN A 471 -21.76 11.57 2.61
N ALA A 472 -21.44 11.66 3.90
CA ALA A 472 -22.35 11.30 4.99
C ALA A 472 -23.32 12.41 5.41
N GLY A 473 -23.25 13.61 4.81
CA GLY A 473 -24.10 14.75 5.19
C GLY A 473 -23.83 15.29 6.60
N LEU A 474 -22.65 15.03 7.15
CA LEU A 474 -22.23 15.49 8.48
C LEU A 474 -21.57 16.88 8.46
N THR A 475 -21.30 17.40 7.26
CA THR A 475 -20.77 18.74 7.02
C THR A 475 -21.34 19.30 5.74
N GLU A 476 -21.50 20.62 5.67
CA GLU A 476 -21.69 21.34 4.42
C GLU A 476 -20.38 22.01 4.00
N ALA A 477 -20.06 21.92 2.71
CA ALA A 477 -18.94 22.63 2.13
C ALA A 477 -19.34 24.06 1.77
N GLU A 478 -18.63 25.04 2.32
CA GLU A 478 -18.73 26.44 1.94
C GLU A 478 -17.69 26.72 0.84
N ALA A 479 -18.16 27.00 -0.38
CA ALA A 479 -17.31 27.47 -1.47
C ALA A 479 -17.02 28.97 -1.30
N LEU A 480 -15.74 29.31 -1.25
CA LEU A 480 -15.28 30.68 -1.14
C LEU A 480 -14.44 31.07 -2.35
N PRO A 481 -14.56 32.31 -2.86
CA PRO A 481 -13.68 32.77 -3.92
C PRO A 481 -12.23 32.78 -3.42
N GLY A 482 -11.37 32.00 -4.05
CA GLY A 482 -9.93 32.02 -3.79
C GLY A 482 -9.23 33.13 -4.59
N THR A 483 -8.08 33.60 -4.11
CA THR A 483 -7.20 34.49 -4.88
C THR A 483 -6.01 33.69 -5.41
N LEU A 484 -5.77 33.73 -6.73
CA LEU A 484 -4.67 32.97 -7.36
C LEU A 484 -3.26 33.42 -6.89
N HIS A 485 -3.16 34.60 -6.26
CA HIS A 485 -1.90 35.21 -5.85
C HIS A 485 -1.25 34.57 -4.61
N PHE A 486 -1.98 33.75 -3.84
CA PHE A 486 -1.50 33.16 -2.59
C PHE A 486 -1.50 31.62 -2.63
N THR A 487 -1.06 31.03 -3.74
CA THR A 487 -0.79 29.58 -3.76
C THR A 487 0.52 29.34 -3.02
N GLY A 488 0.45 28.78 -1.80
CA GLY A 488 1.64 28.43 -1.05
C GLY A 488 2.46 27.37 -1.80
N ARG A 489 3.77 27.58 -1.85
CA ARG A 489 4.75 26.72 -2.56
C ARG A 489 6.00 26.46 -1.73
N SER A 490 6.00 26.93 -0.50
CA SER A 490 7.08 26.71 0.46
C SER A 490 6.71 25.56 1.38
N GLY A 491 7.66 25.02 2.13
CA GLY A 491 7.39 23.95 3.09
C GLY A 491 7.58 22.52 2.55
N PRO A 492 7.52 21.52 3.44
CA PRO A 492 7.92 20.14 3.14
C PRO A 492 6.98 19.45 2.14
N CYS A 493 5.67 19.71 2.24
CA CYS A 493 4.66 19.07 1.38
C CYS A 493 4.66 19.60 -0.06
N ALA A 494 5.25 20.78 -0.31
CA ALA A 494 5.40 21.39 -1.63
C ALA A 494 6.69 20.96 -2.36
N ARG A 495 7.50 20.07 -1.76
CA ARG A 495 8.68 19.48 -2.40
C ARG A 495 8.26 18.72 -3.66
N LEU A 496 8.95 18.97 -4.76
CA LEU A 496 8.75 18.25 -6.02
C LEU A 496 9.50 16.91 -5.99
N LEU A 497 8.77 15.85 -6.32
CA LEU A 497 9.27 14.53 -6.66
C LEU A 497 9.76 14.51 -8.12
N PRO A 498 10.58 13.51 -8.51
CA PRO A 498 10.92 13.29 -9.92
C PRO A 498 9.67 13.30 -10.81
N GLY A 499 9.75 14.01 -11.93
CA GLY A 499 8.61 14.20 -12.84
C GLY A 499 7.76 15.45 -12.52
N GLY A 500 8.11 16.22 -11.49
CA GLY A 500 7.50 17.52 -11.20
C GLY A 500 6.19 17.46 -10.41
N MET A 501 5.89 16.31 -9.80
CA MET A 501 4.73 16.10 -8.93
C MET A 501 5.06 16.51 -7.49
N ASP A 502 4.18 17.22 -6.79
CA ASP A 502 4.33 17.44 -5.34
C ASP A 502 3.69 16.29 -4.53
N LEU A 503 3.90 16.30 -3.20
CA LEU A 503 3.38 15.21 -2.35
C LEU A 503 1.84 15.15 -2.34
N HIS A 504 1.16 16.28 -2.52
CA HIS A 504 -0.30 16.32 -2.54
C HIS A 504 -0.88 15.69 -3.82
N LEU A 505 -0.24 15.94 -4.96
CA LEU A 505 -0.59 15.30 -6.23
C LEU A 505 -0.30 13.80 -6.19
N TYR A 506 0.81 13.40 -5.56
CA TYR A 506 1.14 11.99 -5.36
C TYR A 506 0.09 11.25 -4.53
N ASP A 507 -0.35 11.86 -3.41
CA ASP A 507 -1.41 11.30 -2.57
C ASP A 507 -2.76 11.26 -3.32
N ALA A 508 -3.05 12.27 -4.14
CA ALA A 508 -4.25 12.30 -4.97
C ALA A 508 -4.27 11.20 -6.04
N GLU A 509 -3.14 10.91 -6.69
CA GLU A 509 -3.01 9.75 -7.58
C GLU A 509 -3.20 8.45 -6.82
N SER A 510 -2.53 8.31 -5.66
CA SER A 510 -2.63 7.13 -4.82
C SER A 510 -4.08 6.86 -4.41
N ARG A 511 -4.83 7.90 -4.01
CA ARG A 511 -6.26 7.78 -3.70
C ARG A 511 -7.08 7.24 -4.85
N LYS A 512 -6.91 7.78 -6.06
CA LYS A 512 -7.66 7.32 -7.25
C LYS A 512 -7.41 5.84 -7.53
N LEU A 513 -6.19 5.36 -7.25
CA LEU A 513 -5.85 3.94 -7.38
C LEU A 513 -6.49 3.10 -6.27
N MET A 514 -6.48 3.58 -5.03
CA MET A 514 -7.17 2.90 -3.92
C MET A 514 -8.68 2.83 -4.13
N GLU A 515 -9.29 3.85 -4.73
CA GLU A 515 -10.71 3.86 -5.15
C GLU A 515 -10.98 2.80 -6.22
N ALA A 516 -10.10 2.72 -7.24
CA ALA A 516 -10.23 1.73 -8.30
C ALA A 516 -9.99 0.29 -7.82
N LEU A 517 -9.20 0.08 -6.77
CA LEU A 517 -9.00 -1.23 -6.14
C LEU A 517 -10.20 -1.67 -5.29
N ALA A 518 -11.02 -0.72 -4.83
CA ALA A 518 -12.22 -0.98 -4.01
C ALA A 518 -13.50 -1.16 -4.84
N ALA A 519 -13.47 -0.80 -6.13
CA ALA A 519 -14.56 -0.90 -7.08
C ALA A 519 -14.48 -2.22 -7.86
#